data_AF-R5VPV1-F1
#
_entry.id   AF-R5VPV1-F1
#
_cell.length_a   1.000
_cell.length_b   1.000
_cell.length_c   1.000
_cell.angle_alpha   90.00
_cell.angle_beta   90.00
_cell.angle_gamma   90.00
#
_symmetry.space_group_name_H-M   'P 1'
#
loop_
_entity.id
_entity.type
_entity.pdbx_description
1 polymer ?
#
loop_
_entity_poly.entity_id
_entity_poly.type
_entity_poly.pdbx_seq_one_letter_code
_entity_poly.pdbx_strand_id
1 'polypeptide(L)'
;MSFNAIETFNSLFCQKILNDSGIHGTFTIILTVSSIISFIVLSPLADKIGRKASILIGLLGLIIGLTIIAILAYFTPVESIANWVWAIYVCTILIGFSWALVNINSYPMIVEMANKNNIGKFTGYYYSASMIAQTLTPILIGIIMSLNDSGLRLLYVYSAFMMILATVVFLFVKERKSSKEIRKENKSFLERMGEDN
;
A
#
# COMPACT_ATOMS: atom_id res chain seq x y z
N MET A 1 8.44 1.17 3.66
CA MET A 1 7.17 0.58 3.17
C MET A 1 7.44 -0.89 2.88
N SER A 2 6.59 -1.80 3.40
CA SER A 2 6.66 -3.25 3.14
C SER A 2 6.79 -3.62 1.65
N PHE A 3 6.20 -2.81 0.78
CA PHE A 3 6.25 -2.98 -0.68
C PHE A 3 7.68 -3.01 -1.26
N ASN A 4 8.61 -2.23 -0.72
CA ASN A 4 9.99 -2.17 -1.22
C ASN A 4 10.76 -3.48 -1.01
N ALA A 5 10.41 -4.26 0.03
CA ALA A 5 10.97 -5.60 0.19
C ALA A 5 10.57 -6.51 -0.97
N ILE A 6 9.30 -6.46 -1.38
CA ILE A 6 8.80 -7.22 -2.52
C ILE A 6 9.52 -6.76 -3.77
N GLU A 7 9.57 -5.46 -4.04
CA GLU A 7 10.28 -4.93 -5.22
C GLU A 7 11.74 -5.42 -5.30
N THR A 8 12.45 -5.43 -4.17
CA THR A 8 13.86 -5.85 -4.10
C THR A 8 14.04 -7.34 -4.35
N PHE A 9 13.22 -8.20 -3.74
CA PHE A 9 13.44 -9.65 -3.74
C PHE A 9 12.49 -10.44 -4.65
N ASN A 10 11.52 -9.79 -5.30
CA ASN A 10 10.52 -10.47 -6.13
C ASN A 10 11.14 -11.16 -7.35
N SER A 11 12.17 -10.57 -7.96
CA SER A 11 12.91 -11.24 -9.04
C SER A 11 13.48 -12.59 -8.58
N LEU A 12 14.11 -12.61 -7.40
CA LEU A 12 14.66 -13.82 -6.80
C LEU A 12 13.56 -14.81 -6.40
N PHE A 13 12.43 -14.31 -5.92
CA PHE A 13 11.24 -15.12 -5.63
C PHE A 13 10.71 -15.82 -6.90
N CYS A 14 10.51 -15.09 -7.99
CA CYS A 14 10.06 -15.67 -9.26
C CYS A 14 11.06 -16.72 -9.77
N GLN A 15 12.36 -16.43 -9.73
CA GLN A 15 13.38 -17.37 -10.17
C GLN A 15 13.42 -18.65 -9.32
N LYS A 16 13.44 -18.53 -7.98
CA LYS A 16 13.68 -19.67 -7.09
C LYS A 16 12.43 -20.41 -6.63
N ILE A 17 11.29 -19.71 -6.53
CA ILE A 17 10.02 -20.28 -6.06
C ILE A 17 9.09 -20.59 -7.23
N LEU A 18 9.01 -19.73 -8.25
CA LEU A 18 8.18 -19.97 -9.43
C LEU A 18 8.92 -20.69 -10.56
N ASN A 19 10.23 -20.92 -10.39
CA ASN A 19 11.12 -21.55 -11.37
C ASN A 19 11.12 -20.86 -12.74
N ASP A 20 10.80 -19.56 -12.77
CA ASP A 20 10.72 -18.77 -14.01
C ASP A 20 11.04 -17.30 -13.72
N SER A 21 12.16 -16.82 -14.28
CA SER A 21 12.60 -15.43 -14.17
C SER A 21 11.77 -14.45 -15.01
N GLY A 22 11.12 -14.92 -16.08
CA GLY A 22 10.29 -14.10 -16.97
C GLY A 22 9.01 -13.58 -16.29
N ILE A 23 8.48 -14.34 -15.33
CA ILE A 23 7.28 -13.96 -14.56
C ILE A 23 7.47 -12.63 -13.84
N HIS A 24 8.69 -12.31 -13.37
CA HIS A 24 8.95 -11.05 -12.68
C HIS A 24 8.62 -9.83 -13.55
N GLY A 25 9.00 -9.85 -14.83
CA GLY A 25 8.71 -8.76 -15.76
C GLY A 25 7.21 -8.56 -15.93
N THR A 26 6.47 -9.65 -16.15
CA THR A 26 5.00 -9.62 -16.26
C THR A 26 4.33 -9.13 -14.98
N PHE A 27 4.78 -9.61 -13.81
CA PHE A 27 4.31 -9.16 -12.51
C PHE A 27 4.48 -7.64 -12.36
N THR A 28 5.65 -7.11 -12.67
CA THR A 28 5.95 -5.67 -12.55
C THR A 28 5.09 -4.83 -13.50
N ILE A 29 4.86 -5.29 -14.73
CA ILE A 29 3.97 -4.62 -15.70
C ILE A 29 2.53 -4.60 -15.17
N ILE A 30 2.00 -5.75 -14.76
CA ILE A 30 0.63 -5.87 -14.23
C ILE A 30 0.43 -4.95 -13.02
N LEU A 31 1.40 -4.96 -12.09
CA LEU A 31 1.39 -4.13 -10.90
C LEU A 31 1.37 -2.63 -11.24
N THR A 32 2.22 -2.22 -12.18
CA THR A 32 2.33 -0.82 -12.60
C THR A 32 1.06 -0.35 -13.32
N VAL A 33 0.58 -1.14 -14.29
CA VAL A 33 -0.62 -0.80 -15.07
C VAL A 33 -1.86 -0.74 -14.16
N SER A 34 -2.05 -1.73 -13.28
CA SER A 34 -3.17 -1.72 -12.33
C SER A 34 -3.11 -0.52 -11.37
N SER A 35 -1.90 -0.16 -10.90
CA SER A 35 -1.71 1.04 -10.07
C SER A 35 -2.06 2.32 -10.82
N ILE A 36 -1.62 2.47 -12.08
CA ILE A 36 -1.94 3.63 -12.93
C ILE A 36 -3.45 3.76 -13.14
N ILE A 37 -4.12 2.66 -13.49
CA ILE A 37 -5.58 2.66 -13.67
C ILE A 37 -6.27 3.06 -12.35
N SER A 38 -5.79 2.52 -11.23
CA SER A 38 -6.30 2.84 -9.90
C SER A 38 -6.13 4.32 -9.54
N PHE A 39 -4.98 4.93 -9.87
CA PHE A 39 -4.74 6.37 -9.68
C PHE A 39 -5.80 7.23 -10.40
N ILE A 40 -6.20 6.84 -11.61
CA ILE A 40 -7.18 7.58 -12.39
C ILE A 40 -8.59 7.38 -11.84
N VAL A 41 -8.96 6.13 -11.55
CA VAL A 41 -10.34 5.75 -11.22
C VAL A 41 -10.69 6.03 -9.74
N LEU A 42 -9.77 5.75 -8.82
CA LEU A 42 -10.06 5.80 -7.38
C LEU A 42 -9.77 7.16 -6.73
N SER A 43 -8.99 8.04 -7.38
CA SER A 43 -8.65 9.36 -6.84
C SER A 43 -9.91 10.21 -6.53
N PRO A 44 -10.91 10.34 -7.43
CA PRO A 44 -12.15 11.07 -7.13
C PRO A 44 -13.05 10.37 -6.12
N LEU A 45 -12.95 9.04 -6.03
CA LEU A 45 -13.78 8.24 -5.11
C LEU A 45 -13.31 8.40 -3.67
N ALA A 46 -12.01 8.58 -3.45
CA ALA A 46 -11.43 8.80 -2.14
C ALA A 46 -11.95 10.08 -1.47
N ASP A 47 -12.18 11.14 -2.24
CA ASP A 47 -12.80 12.37 -1.75
C ASP A 47 -14.26 12.16 -1.30
N LYS A 48 -14.93 11.12 -1.79
CA LYS A 48 -16.30 10.75 -1.39
C LYS A 48 -16.35 9.82 -0.17
N ILE A 49 -15.46 8.83 -0.09
CA ILE A 49 -15.47 7.84 0.98
C ILE A 49 -14.74 8.36 2.24
N GLY A 50 -13.81 9.31 2.07
CA GLY A 50 -12.96 9.83 3.14
C GLY A 50 -11.59 9.16 3.12
N ARG A 51 -10.54 9.95 3.33
CA ARG A 51 -9.14 9.50 3.16
C ARG A 51 -8.78 8.35 4.08
N LYS A 52 -9.19 8.42 5.36
CA LYS A 52 -8.91 7.37 6.34
C LYS A 52 -9.52 6.03 5.92
N ALA A 53 -10.79 6.04 5.52
CA ALA A 53 -11.49 4.84 5.06
C ALA A 53 -10.86 4.28 3.77
N SER A 54 -10.48 5.13 2.81
CA SER A 54 -9.77 4.69 1.61
C SER A 54 -8.42 4.03 1.92
N ILE A 55 -7.63 4.58 2.84
CA ILE A 55 -6.36 3.97 3.25
C ILE A 55 -6.59 2.61 3.91
N LEU A 56 -7.58 2.48 4.80
CA LEU A 56 -7.90 1.20 5.44
C LEU A 56 -8.35 0.14 4.44
N ILE A 57 -9.18 0.51 3.45
CA ILE A 57 -9.59 -0.41 2.37
C ILE A 57 -8.36 -0.86 1.57
N GLY A 58 -7.46 0.06 1.24
CA GLY A 58 -6.21 -0.26 0.55
C GLY A 58 -5.31 -1.18 1.37
N LEU A 59 -5.16 -0.93 2.67
CA LEU A 59 -4.40 -1.81 3.55
C LEU A 59 -4.99 -3.23 3.62
N LEU A 60 -6.32 -3.35 3.71
CA LEU A 60 -7.01 -4.65 3.67
C LEU A 60 -6.76 -5.38 2.35
N GLY A 61 -6.88 -4.69 1.22
CA GLY A 61 -6.62 -5.29 -0.10
C GLY A 61 -5.16 -5.76 -0.27
N LEU A 62 -4.20 -4.99 0.26
CA LEU A 62 -2.80 -5.40 0.34
C LEU A 62 -2.62 -6.66 1.19
N ILE A 63 -3.22 -6.71 2.38
CA ILE A 63 -3.14 -7.88 3.26
C ILE A 63 -3.71 -9.12 2.56
N ILE A 64 -4.88 -9.01 1.94
CA ILE A 64 -5.52 -10.13 1.24
C ILE A 64 -4.64 -10.63 0.10
N GLY A 65 -4.21 -9.73 -0.81
CA GLY A 65 -3.40 -10.12 -1.96
C GLY A 65 -2.06 -10.73 -1.57
N LEU A 66 -1.37 -10.14 -0.59
CA LEU A 66 -0.09 -10.65 -0.11
C LEU A 66 -0.24 -11.99 0.63
N THR A 67 -1.30 -12.16 1.41
CA THR A 67 -1.56 -13.40 2.15
C THR A 67 -1.88 -14.55 1.21
N ILE A 68 -2.67 -14.31 0.15
CA ILE A 68 -2.95 -15.34 -0.85
C ILE A 68 -1.67 -15.78 -1.55
N ILE A 69 -0.82 -14.84 -1.99
CA ILE A 69 0.48 -15.19 -2.59
C ILE A 69 1.36 -15.95 -1.59
N ALA A 70 1.37 -15.54 -0.32
CA ALA A 70 2.13 -16.23 0.72
C ALA A 70 1.65 -17.68 0.94
N ILE A 71 0.33 -17.91 0.99
CA ILE A 71 -0.26 -19.24 1.12
C ILE A 71 0.11 -20.10 -0.10
N LEU A 72 -0.05 -19.58 -1.31
CA LEU A 72 0.33 -20.28 -2.54
C LEU A 72 1.82 -20.64 -2.53
N ALA A 73 2.69 -19.70 -2.16
CA ALA A 73 4.13 -19.91 -2.09
C ALA A 73 4.57 -20.90 -1.00
N TYR A 74 3.84 -20.99 0.11
CA TYR A 74 4.22 -21.83 1.23
C TYR A 74 3.68 -23.27 1.09
N PHE A 75 2.41 -23.42 0.71
CA PHE A 75 1.73 -24.71 0.68
C PHE A 75 1.79 -25.43 -0.68
N THR A 76 2.17 -24.73 -1.75
CA THR A 76 2.29 -25.36 -3.08
C THR A 76 3.72 -25.82 -3.32
N PRO A 77 3.94 -27.09 -3.72
CA PRO A 77 5.24 -27.55 -4.21
C PRO A 77 5.70 -26.71 -5.41
N VAL A 78 7.00 -26.48 -5.53
CA VAL A 78 7.60 -25.66 -6.61
C VAL A 78 7.17 -26.17 -8.00
N GLU A 79 7.13 -27.50 -8.17
CA GLU A 79 6.75 -28.14 -9.43
C GLU A 79 5.30 -27.88 -9.84
N SER A 80 4.41 -27.59 -8.89
CA SER A 80 2.98 -27.38 -9.13
C SER A 80 2.58 -25.90 -9.12
N ILE A 81 3.46 -24.99 -8.68
CA ILE A 81 3.11 -23.57 -8.52
C ILE A 81 2.91 -22.87 -9.87
N ALA A 82 3.51 -23.40 -10.95
CA ALA A 82 3.33 -22.92 -12.32
C ALA A 82 1.85 -22.90 -12.73
N ASN A 83 1.06 -23.87 -12.25
CA ASN A 83 -0.38 -23.95 -12.53
C ASN A 83 -1.20 -22.84 -11.84
N TRP A 84 -0.62 -22.16 -10.86
CA TRP A 84 -1.25 -21.10 -10.06
C TRP A 84 -0.74 -19.70 -10.39
N VAL A 85 0.11 -19.54 -11.41
CA VAL A 85 0.67 -18.23 -11.81
C VAL A 85 -0.42 -17.23 -12.17
N TRP A 86 -1.53 -17.68 -12.78
CA TRP A 86 -2.68 -16.81 -13.05
C TRP A 86 -3.28 -16.21 -11.77
N ALA A 87 -3.32 -16.98 -10.67
CA ALA A 87 -3.82 -16.50 -9.38
C ALA A 87 -2.86 -15.47 -8.77
N ILE A 88 -1.55 -15.65 -8.95
CA ILE A 88 -0.55 -14.65 -8.57
C ILE A 88 -0.81 -13.35 -9.35
N TYR A 89 -1.04 -13.40 -10.66
CA TYR A 89 -1.36 -12.21 -11.46
C TYR A 89 -2.63 -11.49 -11.01
N VAL A 90 -3.70 -12.22 -10.69
CA VAL A 90 -4.93 -11.64 -10.13
C VAL A 90 -4.63 -10.94 -8.80
N CYS A 91 -3.83 -11.58 -7.93
CA CYS A 91 -3.42 -10.97 -6.67
C CYS A 91 -2.53 -9.73 -6.90
N THR A 92 -1.65 -9.74 -7.91
CA THR A 92 -0.83 -8.59 -8.29
C THR A 92 -1.66 -7.40 -8.72
N ILE A 93 -2.74 -7.62 -9.48
CA ILE A 93 -3.70 -6.58 -9.84
C ILE A 93 -4.30 -5.98 -8.56
N LEU A 94 -4.83 -6.82 -7.67
CA LEU A 94 -5.40 -6.37 -6.40
C LEU A 94 -4.38 -5.55 -5.58
N ILE A 95 -3.14 -6.01 -5.49
CA ILE A 95 -2.06 -5.32 -4.78
C ILE A 95 -1.80 -3.95 -5.42
N GLY A 96 -1.74 -3.84 -6.74
CA GLY A 96 -1.53 -2.57 -7.43
C GLY A 96 -2.67 -1.57 -7.17
N PHE A 97 -3.92 -2.02 -7.28
CA PHE A 97 -5.07 -1.19 -6.94
C PHE A 97 -5.03 -0.70 -5.49
N SER A 98 -4.71 -1.60 -4.57
CA SER A 98 -4.67 -1.35 -3.13
C SER A 98 -3.52 -0.42 -2.73
N TRP A 99 -2.34 -0.62 -3.32
CA TRP A 99 -1.16 0.23 -3.11
C TRP A 99 -1.41 1.67 -3.58
N ALA A 100 -2.03 1.84 -4.76
CA ALA A 100 -2.39 3.16 -5.26
C ALA A 100 -3.37 3.86 -4.32
N LEU A 101 -4.39 3.16 -3.81
CA LEU A 101 -5.38 3.73 -2.90
C LEU A 101 -4.75 4.26 -1.59
N VAL A 102 -3.76 3.57 -1.05
CA VAL A 102 -2.98 4.05 0.10
C VAL A 102 -2.18 5.29 -0.27
N ASN A 103 -1.45 5.26 -1.39
CA ASN A 103 -0.54 6.35 -1.78
C ASN A 103 -1.27 7.65 -2.16
N ILE A 104 -2.40 7.57 -2.86
CA ILE A 104 -3.23 8.74 -3.23
C ILE A 104 -3.66 9.52 -1.98
N ASN A 105 -3.92 8.81 -0.88
CA ASN A 105 -4.57 9.40 0.29
C ASN A 105 -3.61 9.73 1.43
N SER A 106 -2.47 9.04 1.52
CA SER A 106 -1.53 9.21 2.63
C SER A 106 -0.93 10.61 2.68
N TYR A 107 -0.46 11.13 1.54
CA TYR A 107 0.15 12.46 1.50
C TYR A 107 -0.87 13.59 1.76
N PRO A 108 -2.03 13.64 1.08
CA PRO A 108 -3.05 14.63 1.38
C PRO A 108 -3.53 14.61 2.83
N MET A 109 -3.65 13.44 3.47
CA MET A 109 -4.05 13.34 4.87
C MET A 109 -3.05 14.04 5.81
N ILE A 110 -1.74 13.89 5.58
CA ILE A 110 -0.71 14.60 6.36
C ILE A 110 -0.78 16.11 6.13
N VAL A 111 -1.00 16.53 4.88
CA VAL A 111 -1.12 17.95 4.53
C VAL A 111 -2.36 18.57 5.16
N GLU A 112 -3.48 17.86 5.22
CA GLU A 112 -4.71 18.32 5.88
C GLU A 112 -4.55 18.48 7.41
N MET A 113 -3.59 17.78 8.02
CA MET A 113 -3.25 17.94 9.44
C MET A 113 -2.33 19.14 9.70
N ALA A 114 -1.68 19.67 8.66
CA ALA A 114 -0.74 20.78 8.74
C ALA A 114 -1.43 22.15 8.57
N ASN A 115 -0.87 23.17 9.20
CA ASN A 115 -1.18 24.58 8.98
C ASN A 115 -0.29 25.15 7.86
N LYS A 116 -0.68 26.28 7.27
CA LYS A 116 0.11 26.96 6.20
C LYS A 116 1.58 27.18 6.58
N ASN A 117 1.86 27.45 7.86
CA ASN A 117 3.21 27.75 8.36
C ASN A 117 4.07 26.50 8.64
N ASN A 118 3.50 25.29 8.66
CA ASN A 118 4.24 24.06 8.97
C ASN A 118 4.06 22.94 7.93
N ILE A 119 3.37 23.20 6.81
CA ILE A 119 3.16 22.24 5.72
C ILE A 119 4.49 21.63 5.24
N GLY A 120 5.53 22.44 5.04
CA GLY A 120 6.86 21.95 4.65
C GLY A 120 7.51 21.04 5.71
N LYS A 121 7.27 21.30 6.99
CA LYS A 121 7.79 20.43 8.09
C LYS A 121 7.07 19.09 8.11
N PHE A 122 5.74 19.07 7.98
CA PHE A 122 4.93 17.84 7.95
C PHE A 122 5.24 16.99 6.72
N THR A 123 5.36 17.62 5.55
CA THR A 123 5.81 16.97 4.32
C THR A 123 7.24 16.41 4.48
N GLY A 124 8.14 17.17 5.11
CA GLY A 124 9.48 16.71 5.44
C GLY A 124 9.47 15.46 6.30
N TYR A 125 8.74 15.46 7.42
CA TYR A 125 8.61 14.28 8.28
C TYR A 125 8.02 13.07 7.55
N TYR A 126 7.00 13.28 6.73
CA TYR A 126 6.40 12.22 5.92
C TYR A 126 7.42 11.56 4.99
N TYR A 127 8.15 12.36 4.21
CA TYR A 127 9.14 11.82 3.27
C TYR A 127 10.36 11.25 3.99
N SER A 128 10.86 11.88 5.04
CA SER A 128 11.98 11.34 5.83
C SER A 128 11.63 9.98 6.44
N ALA A 129 10.48 9.86 7.10
CA ALA A 129 10.02 8.59 7.64
C ALA A 129 9.81 7.54 6.55
N SER A 130 9.24 7.94 5.41
CA SER A 130 9.05 7.06 4.26
C SER A 130 10.37 6.55 3.71
N MET A 131 11.35 7.43 3.50
CA MET A 131 12.67 7.06 2.96
C MET A 131 13.43 6.15 3.91
N ILE A 132 13.45 6.45 5.21
CA ILE A 132 14.06 5.57 6.22
C ILE A 132 13.41 4.18 6.16
N ALA A 133 12.08 4.12 6.16
CA ALA A 133 11.38 2.85 6.09
C ALA A 133 11.69 2.11 4.78
N GLN A 134 11.76 2.81 3.65
CA GLN A 134 12.09 2.24 2.34
C GLN A 134 13.52 1.68 2.30
N THR A 135 14.49 2.31 2.94
CA THR A 135 15.86 1.83 3.05
C THR A 135 16.00 0.66 4.02
N LEU A 136 15.33 0.70 5.18
CA LEU A 136 15.47 -0.33 6.21
C LEU A 136 14.71 -1.63 5.85
N THR A 137 13.57 -1.54 5.15
CA THR A 137 12.72 -2.72 4.89
C THR A 137 13.48 -3.82 4.14
N PRO A 138 14.19 -3.56 3.02
CA PRO A 138 14.95 -4.59 2.30
C PRO A 138 16.10 -5.20 3.13
N ILE A 139 16.73 -4.41 4.00
CA ILE A 139 17.81 -4.87 4.87
C ILE A 139 17.25 -5.88 5.89
N LEU A 140 16.16 -5.53 6.57
CA LEU A 140 15.53 -6.38 7.58
C LEU A 140 15.05 -7.71 6.99
N ILE A 141 14.36 -7.67 5.84
CA ILE A 141 13.90 -8.91 5.20
C ILE A 141 15.08 -9.72 4.66
N GLY A 142 16.12 -9.08 4.13
CA GLY A 142 17.33 -9.76 3.66
C GLY A 142 18.01 -10.55 4.78
N ILE A 143 18.07 -9.98 6.00
CA ILE A 143 18.56 -10.68 7.20
C ILE A 143 17.65 -11.85 7.56
N ILE A 144 16.32 -11.67 7.56
CA ILE A 144 15.38 -12.77 7.84
C ILE A 144 15.54 -13.90 6.80
N MET A 145 15.75 -13.54 5.54
CA MET A 145 15.93 -14.48 4.44
C MET A 145 17.26 -15.24 4.52
N SER A 146 18.32 -14.63 5.06
CA SER A 146 19.63 -15.30 5.21
C SER A 146 19.70 -16.28 6.37
N LEU A 147 18.82 -16.12 7.37
CA LEU A 147 18.77 -16.98 8.56
C LEU A 147 17.99 -18.28 8.35
N ASN A 148 17.33 -18.47 7.20
CA ASN A 148 16.41 -19.59 6.99
C ASN A 148 16.46 -20.08 5.54
N ASP A 149 16.65 -21.38 5.30
CA ASP A 149 16.73 -21.95 3.94
C ASP A 149 15.43 -21.77 3.14
N SER A 150 14.29 -21.64 3.84
CA SER A 150 12.98 -21.29 3.27
C SER A 150 12.69 -19.78 3.25
N GLY A 151 13.69 -18.94 3.52
CA GLY A 151 13.54 -17.51 3.75
C GLY A 151 12.84 -16.76 2.62
N LEU A 152 13.06 -17.17 1.37
CA LEU A 152 12.37 -16.62 0.19
C LEU A 152 10.85 -16.82 0.21
N ARG A 153 10.36 -17.94 0.75
CA ARG A 153 8.91 -18.19 0.89
C ARG A 153 8.29 -17.28 1.95
N LEU A 154 9.09 -16.80 2.91
CA LEU A 154 8.64 -15.89 3.96
C LEU A 154 8.54 -14.43 3.52
N LEU A 155 9.00 -14.07 2.31
CA LEU A 155 8.95 -12.70 1.80
C LEU A 155 7.53 -12.12 1.85
N TYR A 156 6.56 -12.83 1.28
CA TYR A 156 5.16 -12.39 1.25
C TYR A 156 4.48 -12.50 2.62
N VAL A 157 4.88 -13.46 3.46
CA VAL A 157 4.40 -13.59 4.85
C VAL A 157 4.81 -12.37 5.67
N TYR A 158 6.10 -12.00 5.61
CA TYR A 158 6.62 -10.80 6.24
C TYR A 158 5.90 -9.55 5.74
N SER A 159 5.72 -9.44 4.42
CA SER A 159 5.07 -8.27 3.85
C SER A 159 3.62 -8.13 4.30
N ALA A 160 2.86 -9.24 4.35
CA ALA A 160 1.48 -9.26 4.87
C ALA A 160 1.44 -8.89 6.36
N PHE A 161 2.33 -9.46 7.18
CA PHE A 161 2.43 -9.14 8.60
C PHE A 161 2.72 -7.65 8.84
N MET A 162 3.64 -7.06 8.07
CA MET A 162 3.92 -5.62 8.16
C MET A 162 2.72 -4.75 7.76
N MET A 163 1.89 -5.20 6.81
CA MET A 163 0.64 -4.50 6.46
C MET A 163 -0.43 -4.63 7.55
N ILE A 164 -0.50 -5.77 8.24
CA ILE A 164 -1.36 -5.94 9.42
C ILE A 164 -0.93 -4.98 10.53
N LEU A 165 0.36 -4.93 10.85
CA LEU A 165 0.89 -3.97 11.84
C LEU A 165 0.61 -2.52 11.45
N ALA A 166 0.82 -2.17 10.18
CA ALA A 166 0.48 -0.85 9.67
C ALA A 166 -1.01 -0.53 9.85
N THR A 167 -1.89 -1.50 9.59
CA THR A 167 -3.34 -1.35 9.80
C THR A 167 -3.67 -1.11 11.27
N VAL A 168 -3.09 -1.89 12.19
CA VAL A 168 -3.29 -1.73 13.63
C VAL A 168 -2.87 -0.33 14.08
N VAL A 169 -1.68 0.13 13.67
CA VAL A 169 -1.21 1.50 13.98
C VAL A 169 -2.17 2.55 13.39
N PHE A 170 -2.63 2.34 12.15
CA PHE A 170 -3.50 3.29 11.45
C PHE A 170 -4.91 3.38 12.05
N LEU A 171 -5.41 2.31 12.70
CA LEU A 171 -6.69 2.35 13.41
C LEU A 171 -6.70 3.39 14.54
N PHE A 172 -5.57 3.56 15.24
CA PHE A 172 -5.40 4.56 16.31
C PHE A 172 -5.22 5.99 15.79
N VAL A 173 -4.98 6.18 14.49
CA VAL A 173 -4.88 7.53 13.91
C VAL A 173 -6.26 8.16 13.91
N LYS A 174 -6.43 9.21 14.72
CA LYS A 174 -7.70 9.95 14.81
C LYS A 174 -7.87 10.81 13.56
N GLU A 175 -9.02 10.66 12.91
CA GLU A 175 -9.42 11.55 11.81
C GLU A 175 -9.65 12.94 12.41
N ARG A 176 -8.93 13.96 11.94
CA ARG A 176 -9.41 15.35 12.10
C ARG A 176 -10.60 15.50 11.16
N LYS A 177 -11.63 16.26 11.59
CA LYS A 177 -12.89 16.52 10.85
C LYS A 177 -12.67 16.40 9.34
N SER A 178 -13.43 15.51 8.71
CA SER A 178 -13.29 15.18 7.28
C SER A 178 -13.24 16.47 6.45
N SER A 179 -12.43 16.51 5.38
CA SER A 179 -12.40 17.62 4.42
C SER A 179 -13.81 17.98 3.91
N LYS A 180 -14.75 17.01 3.94
CA LYS A 180 -16.19 17.23 3.71
C LYS A 180 -16.89 18.04 4.80
N GLU A 181 -16.62 17.77 6.07
CA GLU A 181 -17.17 18.53 7.19
C GLU A 181 -16.62 19.96 7.18
N ILE A 182 -15.33 20.13 6.95
CA ILE A 182 -14.71 21.46 6.82
C ILE A 182 -15.30 22.23 5.63
N ARG A 183 -15.52 21.56 4.48
CA ARG A 183 -16.11 22.20 3.29
C ARG A 183 -17.61 22.49 3.47
N LYS A 184 -18.34 21.66 4.21
CA LYS A 184 -19.76 21.86 4.53
C LYS A 184 -19.95 22.96 5.58
N GLU A 185 -19.08 23.01 6.59
CA GLU A 185 -19.00 24.06 7.61
C GLU A 185 -18.66 25.40 6.96
N ASN A 186 -17.65 25.45 6.08
CA ASN A 186 -17.31 26.66 5.31
C ASN A 186 -18.44 27.11 4.38
N LYS A 187 -19.12 26.20 3.67
CA LYS A 187 -20.30 26.56 2.87
C LYS A 187 -21.42 27.14 3.72
N SER A 188 -21.75 26.49 4.84
CA SER A 188 -22.81 26.99 5.75
C SER A 188 -22.45 28.32 6.41
N PHE A 189 -21.16 28.56 6.67
CA PHE A 189 -20.67 29.82 7.21
C PHE A 189 -20.81 30.96 6.19
N LEU A 190 -20.48 30.70 4.92
CA LEU A 190 -20.65 31.67 3.83
C LEU A 190 -22.12 31.97 3.51
N GLU A 191 -23.00 30.98 3.59
CA GLU A 191 -24.45 31.18 3.42
C GLU A 191 -25.01 32.10 4.52
N ARG A 192 -24.61 31.89 5.79
CA ARG A 192 -25.01 32.76 6.91
C ARG A 192 -24.50 34.20 6.78
N MET A 193 -23.29 34.40 6.24
CA MET A 193 -22.73 35.74 5.96
C MET A 193 -23.38 36.44 4.76
N GLY A 194 -24.05 35.69 3.88
CA GLY A 194 -24.77 36.22 2.73
C GLY A 194 -26.21 36.63 3.02
N GLU A 195 -26.80 36.14 4.11
CA GLU A 195 -28.17 36.47 4.55
C GLU A 195 -28.25 37.74 5.43
N ASP A 196 -27.12 38.24 5.93
CA ASP A 196 -27.02 39.44 6.79
C ASP A 196 -26.79 40.77 6.01
N ASN A 197 -26.91 40.77 4.67
CA ASN A 197 -26.82 41.96 3.79
C ASN A 197 -28.11 42.17 2.98
#